data_AF-W7Y7G9-F1
#
_entry.id   AF-W7Y7G9-F1
#
_cell.length_a   1.000
_cell.length_b   1.000
_cell.length_c   1.000
_cell.angle_alpha   90.00
_cell.angle_beta   90.00
_cell.angle_gamma   90.00
#
_symmetry.space_group_name_H-M   'P 1'
#
loop_
_entity.id
_entity.type
_entity.pdbx_description
1 polymer ?
#
loop_
_entity_poly.entity_id
_entity_poly.type
_entity_poly.pdbx_seq_one_letter_code
_entity_poly.pdbx_strand_id
1 'polypeptide(L)'
;MMHGLANGEIRNNPGDMDVFQSVEGGDNIYPDGAITNEALKQLKVLAENEDKPFFLAVGIIKPHLPFGAPKVYWDMYDGVRFPEIKYPQKPEGKTTWHNSAEFMNYNRWGKDPNSDAAFADRVRRHYAACVTYADAQVGEILAELKRTGAYKNTVVVLWGDHGWHLGEHAIWGKHSLFEESLLSPMIIHYPRMKCKGTKTNAIVESLDIFPTLCDLVGLEVPKFVQGVSLKKILEKPDVTGHPAIAYKNNAWTLRTTTHRITIHKDGFVELYDHMSAEKETQNVAKQHADLVEELKSVLNAKIQ
;
A
#
# COMPACT_ATOMS: atom_id res chain seq x y z
N MET A 1 4.20 9.41 -17.82
CA MET A 1 5.15 10.04 -16.88
C MET A 1 5.01 9.30 -15.57
N MET A 2 6.00 8.47 -15.20
CA MET A 2 5.79 7.45 -14.15
C MET A 2 5.99 8.01 -12.72
N HIS A 3 6.83 9.04 -12.57
CA HIS A 3 7.06 9.76 -11.32
C HIS A 3 7.38 11.21 -11.68
N GLY A 4 6.77 12.17 -11.00
CA GLY A 4 6.96 13.57 -11.31
C GLY A 4 6.57 14.53 -10.19
N LEU A 5 7.05 15.76 -10.37
CA LEU A 5 6.85 16.94 -9.55
C LEU A 5 5.81 17.86 -10.19
N ALA A 6 5.68 19.09 -9.69
CA ALA A 6 4.81 20.10 -10.26
C ALA A 6 5.20 20.44 -11.71
N ASN A 7 4.23 20.95 -12.47
CA ASN A 7 4.30 21.26 -13.88
C ASN A 7 4.79 20.11 -14.78
N GLY A 8 4.58 18.86 -14.37
CA GLY A 8 4.99 17.69 -15.14
C GLY A 8 6.51 17.49 -15.23
N GLU A 9 7.27 18.04 -14.28
CA GLU A 9 8.70 17.77 -14.18
C GLU A 9 8.93 16.28 -13.86
N ILE A 10 9.73 15.61 -14.69
CA ILE A 10 10.00 14.18 -14.58
C ILE A 10 11.06 13.94 -13.50
N ARG A 11 10.87 12.88 -12.70
CA ARG A 11 11.90 12.42 -11.76
C ARG A 11 13.21 12.10 -12.48
N ASN A 12 14.29 12.80 -12.10
CA ASN A 12 15.65 12.59 -12.57
C ASN A 12 16.54 12.07 -11.42
N ASN A 13 17.71 12.67 -11.21
CA ASN A 13 18.59 12.35 -10.09
C ASN A 13 17.96 12.80 -8.76
N PRO A 14 17.67 11.88 -7.82
CA PRO A 14 16.99 12.23 -6.57
C PRO A 14 17.72 13.31 -5.75
N GLY A 15 19.06 13.33 -5.78
CA GLY A 15 19.86 14.28 -5.01
C GLY A 15 19.63 15.75 -5.38
N ASP A 16 19.17 15.99 -6.61
CA ASP A 16 18.87 17.33 -7.13
C ASP A 16 17.40 17.71 -6.92
N MET A 17 16.57 16.80 -6.39
CA MET A 17 15.14 16.97 -6.23
C MET A 17 14.77 17.14 -4.76
N ASP A 18 13.95 18.13 -4.47
CA ASP A 18 13.38 18.30 -3.15
C ASP A 18 12.49 17.10 -2.79
N VAL A 19 12.67 16.58 -1.57
CA VAL A 19 11.93 15.42 -1.07
C VAL A 19 10.41 15.65 -1.06
N PHE A 20 9.99 16.91 -0.98
CA PHE A 20 8.61 17.32 -1.14
C PHE A 20 8.51 18.65 -1.89
N GLN A 21 7.40 18.86 -2.60
CA GLN A 21 7.12 20.08 -3.33
C GLN A 21 5.61 20.30 -3.42
N SER A 22 5.09 21.26 -2.67
CA SER A 22 3.69 21.69 -2.73
C SER A 22 3.63 23.15 -3.17
N VAL A 23 3.07 23.39 -4.36
CA VAL A 23 2.98 24.73 -4.97
C VAL A 23 1.55 25.07 -5.34
N GLU A 24 1.27 26.36 -5.49
CA GLU A 24 -0.02 26.87 -5.95
C GLU A 24 -0.37 26.35 -7.35
N GLY A 25 -1.64 26.02 -7.55
CA GLY A 25 -2.18 25.55 -8.82
C GLY A 25 -3.19 24.41 -8.63
N GLY A 26 -3.74 23.93 -9.75
CA GLY A 26 -4.69 22.82 -9.75
C GLY A 26 -4.02 21.45 -9.90
N ASP A 27 -4.82 20.40 -9.83
CA ASP A 27 -4.40 19.00 -9.85
C ASP A 27 -3.49 18.64 -11.04
N ASN A 28 -3.77 19.21 -12.21
CA ASN A 28 -3.06 18.93 -13.46
C ASN A 28 -1.61 19.41 -13.51
N ILE A 29 -1.16 20.18 -12.52
CA ILE A 29 0.28 20.49 -12.42
C ILE A 29 1.07 19.26 -11.96
N TYR A 30 0.45 18.24 -11.37
CA TYR A 30 1.10 16.96 -11.06
C TYR A 30 0.60 15.83 -11.96
N PRO A 31 1.38 14.74 -12.11
CA PRO A 31 1.03 13.64 -13.02
C PRO A 31 -0.36 13.02 -12.78
N ASP A 32 -0.80 12.88 -11.52
CA ASP A 32 -2.05 12.18 -11.20
C ASP A 32 -3.31 12.91 -11.71
N GLY A 33 -3.31 14.24 -11.84
CA GLY A 33 -4.40 14.99 -12.47
C GLY A 33 -4.49 14.70 -13.96
N ALA A 34 -3.34 14.63 -14.64
CA ALA A 34 -3.29 14.25 -16.06
C ALA A 34 -3.71 12.78 -16.27
N ILE A 35 -3.29 11.87 -15.39
CA ILE A 35 -3.71 10.46 -15.40
C ILE A 35 -5.22 10.35 -15.20
N THR A 36 -5.76 11.11 -14.25
CA THR A 36 -7.20 11.17 -13.98
C THR A 36 -7.97 11.67 -15.18
N ASN A 37 -7.56 12.78 -15.80
CA ASN A 37 -8.21 13.29 -17.02
C ASN A 37 -8.24 12.26 -18.15
N GLU A 38 -7.16 11.49 -18.33
CA GLU A 38 -7.13 10.43 -19.33
C GLU A 38 -8.07 9.28 -18.95
N ALA A 39 -8.09 8.86 -17.68
CA ALA A 39 -9.03 7.86 -17.18
C ALA A 39 -10.49 8.29 -17.39
N LEU A 40 -10.83 9.56 -17.16
CA LEU A 40 -12.18 10.10 -17.40
C LEU A 40 -12.57 10.02 -18.88
N LYS A 41 -11.65 10.29 -19.81
CA LYS A 41 -11.90 10.15 -21.27
C LYS A 41 -12.11 8.69 -21.65
N GLN A 42 -11.23 7.80 -21.22
CA GLN A 42 -11.33 6.37 -21.50
C GLN A 42 -12.62 5.78 -20.93
N LEU A 43 -12.97 6.15 -19.70
CA LEU A 43 -14.18 5.68 -19.04
C LEU A 43 -15.45 6.08 -19.79
N LYS A 44 -15.52 7.30 -20.35
CA LYS A 44 -16.64 7.72 -21.20
C LYS A 44 -16.80 6.78 -22.39
N VAL A 45 -15.72 6.55 -23.14
CA VAL A 45 -15.73 5.69 -24.34
C VAL A 45 -16.07 4.24 -23.98
N LEU A 46 -15.50 3.71 -22.89
CA LEU A 46 -15.76 2.34 -22.44
C LEU A 46 -17.19 2.13 -21.95
N ALA A 47 -17.81 3.17 -21.38
CA ALA A 47 -19.17 3.10 -20.84
C ALA A 47 -20.27 3.43 -21.88
N GLU A 48 -19.93 3.82 -23.12
CA GLU A 48 -20.90 4.12 -24.17
C GLU A 48 -21.71 2.91 -24.64
N ASN A 49 -21.12 1.71 -24.57
CA ASN A 49 -21.76 0.47 -25.02
C ASN A 49 -21.94 -0.50 -23.85
N GLU A 50 -23.15 -0.57 -23.32
CA GLU A 50 -23.50 -1.45 -22.19
C GLU A 50 -23.37 -2.95 -22.50
N ASP A 51 -23.39 -3.35 -23.78
CA ASP A 51 -23.27 -4.75 -24.19
C ASP A 51 -21.82 -5.25 -24.21
N LYS A 52 -20.83 -4.35 -24.14
CA LYS A 52 -19.41 -4.72 -24.20
C LYS A 52 -18.76 -4.59 -22.82
N PRO A 53 -18.31 -5.70 -22.20
CA PRO A 53 -17.61 -5.62 -20.92
C PRO A 53 -16.29 -4.86 -21.08
N PHE A 54 -15.91 -4.10 -20.05
CA PHE A 54 -14.65 -3.38 -20.01
C PHE A 54 -13.83 -3.73 -18.76
N PHE A 55 -12.53 -3.47 -18.87
CA PHE A 55 -11.58 -3.43 -17.76
C PHE A 55 -10.77 -2.14 -17.89
N LEU A 56 -10.74 -1.35 -16.83
CA LEU A 56 -9.97 -0.11 -16.76
C LEU A 56 -9.10 -0.13 -15.50
N ALA A 57 -7.78 -0.07 -15.68
CA ALA A 57 -6.83 0.09 -14.59
C ALA A 57 -6.27 1.52 -14.65
N VAL A 58 -6.31 2.22 -13.52
CA VAL A 58 -5.80 3.58 -13.38
C VAL A 58 -4.74 3.58 -12.27
N GLY A 59 -3.50 3.87 -12.65
CA GLY A 59 -2.38 3.91 -11.70
C GLY A 59 -2.16 5.33 -11.18
N ILE A 60 -2.67 5.63 -10.00
CA ILE A 60 -2.34 6.86 -9.25
C ILE A 60 -0.97 6.67 -8.61
N ILE A 61 -0.06 7.63 -8.80
CA ILE A 61 1.34 7.53 -8.39
C ILE A 61 1.51 7.94 -6.93
N LYS A 62 0.79 8.97 -6.48
CA LYS A 62 0.86 9.41 -5.09
C LYS A 62 0.27 8.35 -4.15
N PRO A 63 0.90 8.12 -2.97
CA PRO A 63 1.85 9.00 -2.30
C PRO A 63 3.35 8.70 -2.55
N HIS A 64 3.75 8.07 -3.67
CA HIS A 64 5.16 7.83 -3.96
C HIS A 64 6.01 9.12 -4.02
N LEU A 65 7.25 9.03 -3.53
CA LEU A 65 8.29 10.07 -3.60
C LEU A 65 8.54 10.62 -5.02
N PRO A 66 8.99 11.89 -5.15
CA PRO A 66 8.98 12.91 -4.10
C PRO A 66 7.54 13.27 -3.68
N PHE A 67 7.33 13.69 -2.44
CA PHE A 67 5.99 14.01 -1.93
C PHE A 67 5.52 15.36 -2.48
N GLY A 68 4.82 15.32 -3.61
CA GLY A 68 4.30 16.49 -4.30
C GLY A 68 2.80 16.41 -4.48
N ALA A 69 2.11 17.45 -4.02
CA ALA A 69 0.67 17.64 -4.16
C ALA A 69 0.38 19.14 -4.24
N PRO A 70 -0.68 19.58 -4.95
CA PRO A 70 -1.09 20.98 -4.98
C PRO A 70 -1.21 21.58 -3.57
N LYS A 71 -0.87 22.86 -3.44
CA LYS A 71 -0.79 23.54 -2.13
C LYS A 71 -2.09 23.46 -1.32
N VAL A 72 -3.25 23.47 -1.98
CA VAL A 72 -4.55 23.32 -1.31
C VAL A 72 -4.64 22.05 -0.44
N TYR A 73 -3.99 20.95 -0.84
CA TYR A 73 -3.97 19.71 -0.05
C TYR A 73 -2.97 19.77 1.09
N TRP A 74 -1.83 20.44 0.89
CA TRP A 74 -0.87 20.70 1.97
C TRP A 74 -1.49 21.56 3.07
N ASP A 75 -2.23 22.60 2.70
CA ASP A 75 -2.83 23.55 3.63
C ASP A 75 -3.84 22.90 4.59
N MET A 76 -4.44 21.75 4.20
CA MET A 76 -5.30 20.96 5.08
C MET A 76 -4.56 20.34 6.27
N TYR A 77 -3.24 20.20 6.18
CA TYR A 77 -2.38 19.59 7.19
C TYR A 77 -1.47 20.60 7.90
N ASP A 78 -1.55 21.88 7.54
CA ASP A 78 -0.87 22.92 8.32
C ASP A 78 -1.51 23.02 9.71
N GLY A 79 -0.67 23.15 10.74
CA GLY A 79 -1.09 23.09 12.15
C GLY A 79 -1.73 21.78 12.64
N VAL A 80 -1.98 20.76 11.81
CA VAL A 80 -2.62 19.50 12.24
C VAL A 80 -1.66 18.65 13.08
N ARG A 81 -2.12 18.21 14.26
CA ARG A 81 -1.36 17.30 15.12
C ARG A 81 -1.53 15.85 14.64
N PHE A 82 -0.41 15.24 14.22
CA PHE A 82 -0.38 13.83 13.82
C PHE A 82 -0.25 12.92 15.05
N PRO A 83 -0.70 11.66 14.96
CA PRO A 83 -0.44 10.67 15.99
C PRO A 83 1.07 10.46 16.17
N GLU A 84 1.50 10.01 17.34
CA GLU A 84 2.90 9.68 17.58
C GLU A 84 3.39 8.57 16.64
N ILE A 85 4.67 8.63 16.26
CA ILE A 85 5.31 7.58 15.49
C ILE A 85 5.47 6.37 16.40
N LYS A 86 4.89 5.24 16.01
CA LYS A 86 4.99 4.00 16.79
C LYS A 86 6.39 3.41 16.59
N TYR A 87 6.98 2.91 17.67
CA TYR A 87 8.28 2.24 17.63
C TYR A 87 9.35 2.99 16.81
N PRO A 88 9.61 4.28 17.09
CA PRO A 88 10.45 5.12 16.22
C PRO A 88 11.95 4.76 16.27
N GLN A 89 12.30 3.76 17.07
CA GLN A 89 13.68 3.34 17.28
C GLN A 89 14.09 2.30 16.25
N LYS A 90 15.36 2.34 15.84
CA LYS A 90 15.95 1.28 15.04
C LYS A 90 15.81 -0.06 15.78
N PRO A 91 15.33 -1.13 15.12
CA PRO A 91 15.22 -2.44 15.75
C PRO A 91 16.59 -2.98 16.14
N GLU A 92 16.63 -3.71 17.26
CA GLU A 92 17.84 -4.35 17.75
C GLU A 92 18.14 -5.65 16.99
N GLY A 93 19.43 -5.98 16.88
CA GLY A 93 19.88 -7.23 16.28
C GLY A 93 19.73 -7.28 14.76
N LYS A 94 19.73 -8.50 14.23
CA LYS A 94 19.62 -8.75 12.79
C LYS A 94 18.15 -8.75 12.37
N THR A 95 17.82 -7.92 11.39
CA THR A 95 16.47 -7.83 10.80
C THR A 95 16.55 -7.50 9.31
N THR A 96 15.39 -7.31 8.66
CA THR A 96 15.30 -6.83 7.26
C THR A 96 15.38 -5.29 7.11
N TRP A 97 15.70 -4.59 8.19
CA TRP A 97 15.85 -3.14 8.27
C TRP A 97 16.84 -2.56 7.22
N HIS A 98 16.63 -1.31 6.82
CA HIS A 98 17.49 -0.60 5.88
C HIS A 98 17.58 0.90 6.20
N ASN A 99 18.64 1.56 5.71
CA ASN A 99 18.90 2.99 5.92
C ASN A 99 18.01 3.93 5.08
N SER A 100 16.86 3.48 4.59
CA SER A 100 15.93 4.35 3.83
C SER A 100 16.53 5.04 2.59
N ALA A 101 17.48 4.39 1.89
CA ALA A 101 18.27 5.01 0.82
C ALA A 101 17.43 5.74 -0.25
N GLU A 102 16.29 5.17 -0.65
CA GLU A 102 15.38 5.81 -1.61
C GLU A 102 14.93 7.21 -1.14
N PHE A 103 14.51 7.34 0.12
CA PHE A 103 14.10 8.61 0.73
C PHE A 103 15.32 9.50 1.05
N MET A 104 16.36 8.91 1.62
CA MET A 104 17.52 9.65 2.14
C MET A 104 18.35 10.30 1.04
N ASN A 105 18.25 9.82 -0.21
CA ASN A 105 18.93 10.37 -1.38
C ASN A 105 18.26 11.62 -1.96
N TYR A 106 17.05 12.00 -1.53
CA TYR A 106 16.45 13.27 -1.96
C TYR A 106 17.10 14.47 -1.26
N ASN A 107 16.97 15.67 -1.84
CA ASN A 107 17.32 16.90 -1.15
C ASN A 107 16.37 17.10 0.05
N ARG A 108 16.97 17.03 1.24
CA ARG A 108 16.31 17.23 2.54
C ARG A 108 16.84 18.47 3.27
N TRP A 109 17.60 19.33 2.57
CA TRP A 109 18.22 20.54 3.13
C TRP A 109 19.07 20.25 4.38
N GLY A 110 19.81 19.13 4.38
CA GLY A 110 20.64 18.70 5.50
C GLY A 110 19.89 18.16 6.73
N LYS A 111 18.57 17.99 6.66
CA LYS A 111 17.75 17.49 7.77
C LYS A 111 17.58 15.98 7.73
N ASP A 112 17.57 15.34 8.90
CA ASP A 112 17.34 13.91 9.07
C ASP A 112 16.09 13.69 9.93
N PRO A 113 15.04 13.03 9.41
CA PRO A 113 13.80 12.85 10.16
C PRO A 113 13.93 11.91 11.36
N ASN A 114 15.02 11.14 11.49
CA ASN A 114 15.27 10.33 12.68
C ASN A 114 15.88 11.15 13.84
N SER A 115 16.38 12.37 13.59
CA SER A 115 16.95 13.25 14.63
C SER A 115 16.31 14.64 14.70
N ASP A 116 15.53 15.05 13.70
CA ASP A 116 14.77 16.29 13.64
C ASP A 116 13.26 15.96 13.63
N ALA A 117 12.64 16.01 14.81
CA ALA A 117 11.22 15.68 14.98
C ALA A 117 10.29 16.65 14.21
N ALA A 118 10.68 17.92 14.06
CA ALA A 118 9.91 18.89 13.30
C ALA A 118 9.96 18.58 11.80
N PHE A 119 11.12 18.13 11.31
CA PHE A 119 11.23 17.65 9.93
C PHE A 119 10.47 16.35 9.71
N ALA A 120 10.54 15.39 10.64
CA ALA A 120 9.75 14.16 10.59
C ALA A 120 8.25 14.43 10.47
N ASP A 121 7.73 15.34 11.31
CA ASP A 121 6.33 15.76 11.27
C ASP A 121 5.96 16.42 9.93
N ARG A 122 6.82 17.29 9.41
CA ARG A 122 6.63 17.92 8.10
C ARG A 122 6.58 16.89 6.96
N VAL A 123 7.45 15.88 6.98
CA VAL A 123 7.44 14.79 5.99
C VAL A 123 6.11 14.03 6.02
N ARG A 124 5.62 13.70 7.22
CA ARG A 124 4.34 12.97 7.42
C ARG A 124 3.15 13.77 6.91
N ARG A 125 3.14 15.09 7.11
CA ARG A 125 2.11 15.99 6.58
C ARG A 125 2.13 16.04 5.05
N HIS A 126 3.30 16.09 4.42
CA HIS A 126 3.40 16.06 2.95
C HIS A 126 2.96 14.71 2.38
N TYR A 127 3.27 13.60 3.06
CA TYR A 127 2.73 12.29 2.70
C TYR A 127 1.19 12.27 2.78
N ALA A 128 0.62 12.78 3.87
CA ALA A 128 -0.85 12.86 4.02
C ALA A 128 -1.50 13.76 2.96
N ALA A 129 -0.89 14.91 2.63
CA ALA A 129 -1.34 15.77 1.53
C ALA A 129 -1.37 15.03 0.18
N CYS A 130 -0.35 14.19 -0.08
CA CYS A 130 -0.32 13.34 -1.27
C CYS A 130 -1.45 12.29 -1.27
N VAL A 131 -1.79 11.74 -0.10
CA VAL A 131 -2.93 10.81 0.04
C VAL A 131 -4.26 11.52 -0.22
N THR A 132 -4.48 12.73 0.31
CA THR A 132 -5.71 13.50 0.02
C THR A 132 -5.82 13.90 -1.44
N TYR A 133 -4.71 14.25 -2.07
CA TYR A 133 -4.68 14.52 -3.50
C TYR A 133 -5.08 13.28 -4.31
N ALA A 134 -4.50 12.11 -3.99
CA ALA A 134 -4.89 10.84 -4.60
C ALA A 134 -6.38 10.49 -4.35
N ASP A 135 -6.90 10.74 -3.15
CA ASP A 135 -8.30 10.56 -2.80
C ASP A 135 -9.23 11.43 -3.66
N ALA A 136 -8.88 12.70 -3.86
CA ALA A 136 -9.62 13.59 -4.75
C ALA A 136 -9.66 13.05 -6.20
N GLN A 137 -8.54 12.53 -6.69
CA GLN A 137 -8.46 11.93 -8.03
C GLN A 137 -9.36 10.69 -8.16
N VAL A 138 -9.37 9.82 -7.15
CA VAL A 138 -10.29 8.68 -7.07
C VAL A 138 -11.74 9.15 -7.04
N GLY A 139 -12.03 10.22 -6.30
CA GLY A 139 -13.34 10.87 -6.25
C GLY A 139 -13.88 11.26 -7.63
N GLU A 140 -13.05 11.91 -8.45
CA GLU A 140 -13.41 12.30 -9.83
C GLU A 140 -13.73 11.08 -10.71
N ILE A 141 -12.91 10.03 -10.65
CA ILE A 141 -13.13 8.79 -11.41
C ILE A 141 -14.45 8.12 -11.00
N LEU A 142 -14.73 8.03 -9.70
CA LEU A 142 -15.97 7.46 -9.17
C LEU A 142 -17.20 8.32 -9.51
N ALA A 143 -17.06 9.65 -9.51
CA ALA A 143 -18.12 10.56 -9.91
C ALA A 143 -18.48 10.37 -11.39
N GLU A 144 -17.48 10.25 -12.26
CA GLU A 144 -17.68 10.00 -13.68
C GLU A 144 -18.29 8.61 -13.94
N LEU A 145 -17.81 7.57 -13.24
CA LEU A 145 -18.40 6.22 -13.32
C LEU A 145 -19.88 6.20 -12.93
N LYS A 146 -20.28 7.04 -11.98
CA LYS A 146 -21.70 7.23 -11.62
C LYS A 146 -22.45 8.02 -12.69
N ARG A 147 -21.84 9.06 -13.25
CA ARG A 147 -22.43 9.93 -14.28
C ARG A 147 -22.74 9.16 -15.58
N THR A 148 -21.89 8.21 -15.96
CA THR A 148 -22.13 7.32 -17.12
C THR A 148 -23.20 6.26 -16.86
N GLY A 149 -23.63 6.08 -15.61
CA GLY A 149 -24.57 5.01 -15.21
C GLY A 149 -23.92 3.64 -15.00
N ALA A 150 -22.69 3.44 -15.50
CA ALA A 150 -21.98 2.17 -15.45
C ALA A 150 -21.68 1.68 -14.02
N TYR A 151 -21.60 2.59 -13.03
CA TYR A 151 -21.39 2.24 -11.62
C TYR A 151 -22.29 1.10 -11.10
N LYS A 152 -23.53 1.00 -11.60
CA LYS A 152 -24.49 -0.02 -11.18
C LYS A 152 -24.09 -1.45 -11.57
N ASN A 153 -23.15 -1.60 -12.50
CA ASN A 153 -22.68 -2.89 -13.03
C ASN A 153 -21.15 -3.04 -13.02
N THR A 154 -20.43 -2.22 -12.24
CA THR A 154 -18.96 -2.24 -12.21
C THR A 154 -18.44 -2.73 -10.85
N VAL A 155 -17.57 -3.75 -10.86
CA VAL A 155 -16.70 -4.04 -9.71
C VAL A 155 -15.63 -2.95 -9.65
N VAL A 156 -15.47 -2.32 -8.49
CA VAL A 156 -14.40 -1.35 -8.23
C VAL A 156 -13.46 -1.94 -7.19
N VAL A 157 -12.18 -1.97 -7.51
CA VAL A 157 -11.10 -2.37 -6.59
C VAL A 157 -10.16 -1.18 -6.44
N LEU A 158 -10.01 -0.69 -5.21
CA LEU A 158 -8.96 0.25 -4.83
C LEU A 158 -7.94 -0.51 -3.99
N TRP A 159 -6.67 -0.50 -4.39
CA TRP A 159 -5.60 -1.17 -3.66
C TRP A 159 -4.32 -0.33 -3.60
N GLY A 160 -3.34 -0.75 -2.79
CA GLY A 160 -1.94 -0.32 -2.89
C GLY A 160 -1.02 -1.49 -3.22
N ASP A 161 0.07 -1.22 -3.94
CA ASP A 161 1.10 -2.21 -4.29
C ASP A 161 1.95 -2.64 -3.09
N HIS A 162 2.22 -1.71 -2.16
CA HIS A 162 2.88 -1.95 -0.89
C HIS A 162 2.48 -0.89 0.16
N GLY A 163 2.88 -1.09 1.41
CA GLY A 163 2.74 -0.12 2.50
C GLY A 163 3.90 0.89 2.54
N TRP A 164 4.00 1.69 3.59
CA TRP A 164 5.07 2.69 3.74
C TRP A 164 5.34 3.02 5.22
N HIS A 165 6.61 3.03 5.62
CA HIS A 165 7.05 3.52 6.93
C HIS A 165 7.19 5.05 6.93
N LEU A 166 6.65 5.68 7.96
CA LEU A 166 6.68 7.11 8.23
C LEU A 166 7.45 7.41 9.53
N GLY A 167 8.52 6.67 9.76
CA GLY A 167 9.40 6.74 10.93
C GLY A 167 9.33 5.50 11.83
N GLU A 168 8.36 4.61 11.65
CA GLU A 168 8.32 3.33 12.35
C GLU A 168 9.63 2.57 12.08
N HIS A 169 10.21 1.99 13.13
CA HIS A 169 11.50 1.31 13.09
C HIS A 169 12.68 2.19 12.62
N ALA A 170 12.57 3.52 12.72
CA ALA A 170 13.47 4.51 12.13
C ALA A 170 13.61 4.38 10.59
N ILE A 171 12.59 3.83 9.92
CA ILE A 171 12.52 3.64 8.47
C ILE A 171 11.63 4.73 7.85
N TRP A 172 12.06 5.23 6.69
CA TRP A 172 11.32 6.15 5.83
C TRP A 172 11.32 5.56 4.41
N GLY A 173 10.28 4.80 4.05
CA GLY A 173 10.27 3.98 2.84
C GLY A 173 9.55 2.65 3.03
N LYS A 174 9.80 1.69 2.12
CA LYS A 174 9.05 0.41 2.08
C LYS A 174 9.90 -0.87 2.01
N HIS A 175 11.23 -0.76 1.95
CA HIS A 175 12.08 -1.89 1.58
C HIS A 175 12.42 -2.80 2.78
N SER A 176 11.41 -3.20 3.55
CA SER A 176 11.53 -4.11 4.70
C SER A 176 10.47 -5.21 4.64
N LEU A 177 10.62 -6.26 5.46
CA LEU A 177 9.59 -7.28 5.68
C LEU A 177 8.81 -7.03 6.98
N PHE A 178 8.72 -5.77 7.43
CA PHE A 178 7.86 -5.35 8.53
C PHE A 178 6.42 -5.10 8.06
N GLU A 179 5.47 -5.06 8.98
CA GLU A 179 4.04 -4.90 8.73
C GLU A 179 3.75 -3.63 7.95
N GLU A 180 4.39 -2.51 8.30
CA GLU A 180 4.14 -1.22 7.64
C GLU A 180 4.52 -1.23 6.16
N SER A 181 5.47 -2.06 5.74
CA SER A 181 5.86 -2.20 4.31
C SER A 181 4.95 -3.15 3.54
N LEU A 182 4.36 -4.14 4.20
CA LEU A 182 3.58 -5.19 3.54
C LEU A 182 2.07 -4.98 3.63
N LEU A 183 1.59 -4.18 4.58
CA LEU A 183 0.19 -3.88 4.76
C LEU A 183 -0.20 -2.67 3.89
N SER A 184 -0.82 -2.94 2.75
CA SER A 184 -1.40 -1.93 1.85
C SER A 184 -2.94 -1.89 1.96
N PRO A 185 -3.59 -0.77 1.61
CA PRO A 185 -5.05 -0.73 1.58
C PRO A 185 -5.62 -1.65 0.50
N MET A 186 -6.77 -2.27 0.76
CA MET A 186 -7.57 -2.97 -0.23
C MET A 186 -9.06 -2.76 0.08
N ILE A 187 -9.78 -2.18 -0.87
CA ILE A 187 -11.23 -1.93 -0.80
C ILE A 187 -11.87 -2.47 -2.07
N ILE A 188 -12.84 -3.37 -1.91
CA ILE A 188 -13.58 -3.96 -3.02
C ILE A 188 -15.05 -3.56 -2.88
N HIS A 189 -15.56 -2.89 -3.92
CA HIS A 189 -16.97 -2.65 -4.12
C HIS A 189 -17.49 -3.51 -5.27
N TYR A 190 -18.58 -4.23 -5.03
CA TYR A 190 -19.28 -4.99 -6.06
C TYR A 190 -20.79 -4.73 -5.94
N PRO A 191 -21.51 -4.39 -7.03
CA PRO A 191 -22.92 -3.99 -6.92
C PRO A 191 -23.82 -5.00 -6.21
N ARG A 192 -23.57 -6.31 -6.41
CA ARG A 192 -24.35 -7.42 -5.82
C ARG A 192 -23.82 -7.91 -4.47
N MET A 193 -22.80 -7.28 -3.88
CA MET A 193 -22.31 -7.66 -2.55
C MET A 193 -23.38 -7.39 -1.49
N LYS A 194 -23.51 -8.30 -0.52
CA LYS A 194 -24.50 -8.21 0.57
C LYS A 194 -24.00 -7.36 1.74
N CYS A 195 -22.72 -7.47 2.09
CA CYS A 195 -22.11 -6.84 3.25
C CYS A 195 -21.41 -5.51 2.89
N LYS A 196 -22.18 -4.52 2.40
CA LYS A 196 -21.64 -3.19 2.04
C LYS A 196 -21.21 -2.42 3.27
N GLY A 197 -20.03 -1.79 3.21
CA GLY A 197 -19.50 -0.95 4.30
C GLY A 197 -18.94 -1.72 5.50
N THR A 198 -18.82 -3.05 5.40
CA THR A 198 -18.27 -3.88 6.47
C THR A 198 -16.77 -4.09 6.29
N LYS A 199 -16.02 -4.01 7.38
CA LYS A 199 -14.59 -4.35 7.42
C LYS A 199 -14.36 -5.82 7.75
N THR A 200 -13.24 -6.36 7.31
CA THR A 200 -12.74 -7.70 7.70
C THR A 200 -11.32 -7.58 8.25
N ASN A 201 -10.94 -8.50 9.14
CA ASN A 201 -9.56 -8.68 9.61
C ASN A 201 -8.92 -9.95 9.00
N ALA A 202 -9.55 -10.56 7.99
CA ALA A 202 -9.00 -11.68 7.28
C ALA A 202 -7.66 -11.29 6.62
N ILE A 203 -6.64 -12.13 6.78
CA ILE A 203 -5.38 -11.98 6.05
C ILE A 203 -5.62 -12.43 4.60
N VAL A 204 -5.23 -11.57 3.66
CA VAL A 204 -5.37 -11.76 2.21
C VAL A 204 -4.11 -11.25 1.52
N GLU A 205 -3.93 -11.61 0.25
CA GLU A 205 -2.81 -11.23 -0.60
C GLU A 205 -3.29 -10.43 -1.81
N SER A 206 -2.43 -9.58 -2.38
CA SER A 206 -2.76 -8.87 -3.63
C SER A 206 -2.95 -9.83 -4.82
N LEU A 207 -2.41 -11.05 -4.74
CA LEU A 207 -2.63 -12.12 -5.71
C LEU A 207 -4.09 -12.60 -5.75
N ASP A 208 -4.85 -12.37 -4.69
CA ASP A 208 -6.23 -12.85 -4.54
C ASP A 208 -7.24 -12.06 -5.37
N ILE A 209 -6.90 -10.83 -5.78
CA ILE A 209 -7.81 -10.01 -6.57
C ILE A 209 -8.10 -10.63 -7.93
N PHE A 210 -7.09 -11.16 -8.63
CA PHE A 210 -7.32 -11.73 -9.96
C PHE A 210 -8.35 -12.88 -9.95
N PRO A 211 -8.19 -13.94 -9.12
CA PRO A 211 -9.21 -15.00 -9.02
C PRO A 211 -10.54 -14.49 -8.44
N THR A 212 -10.52 -13.46 -7.58
CA THR A 212 -11.75 -12.82 -7.10
C THR A 212 -12.53 -12.17 -8.24
N LEU A 213 -11.85 -11.42 -9.12
CA LEU A 213 -12.49 -10.78 -10.27
C LEU A 213 -13.09 -11.83 -11.21
N CYS A 214 -12.35 -12.89 -11.54
CA CYS A 214 -12.86 -14.01 -12.32
C CYS A 214 -14.16 -14.58 -11.71
N ASP A 215 -14.17 -14.88 -10.42
CA ASP A 215 -15.32 -15.46 -9.72
C ASP A 215 -16.52 -14.49 -9.63
N LEU A 216 -16.28 -13.19 -9.44
CA LEU A 216 -17.33 -12.16 -9.41
C LEU A 216 -17.98 -11.91 -10.77
N VAL A 217 -17.23 -12.08 -11.86
CA VAL A 217 -17.72 -11.87 -13.24
C VAL A 217 -18.07 -13.17 -13.98
N GLY A 218 -17.91 -14.33 -13.33
CA GLY A 218 -18.28 -15.64 -13.89
C GLY A 218 -17.30 -16.19 -14.93
N LEU A 219 -16.03 -15.80 -14.87
CA LEU A 219 -14.96 -16.36 -15.69
C LEU A 219 -14.27 -17.53 -14.98
N GLU A 220 -13.79 -18.50 -15.76
CA GLU A 220 -12.95 -19.58 -15.24
C GLU A 220 -11.61 -19.01 -14.74
N VAL A 221 -11.21 -19.40 -13.52
CA VAL A 221 -9.91 -19.04 -12.96
C VAL A 221 -8.84 -19.94 -13.61
N PRO A 222 -7.82 -19.38 -14.27
CA PRO A 222 -6.75 -20.19 -14.85
C PRO A 222 -6.00 -21.01 -13.80
N LYS A 223 -5.60 -22.24 -14.14
CA LYS A 223 -4.96 -23.19 -13.22
C LYS A 223 -3.61 -22.74 -12.65
N PHE A 224 -2.95 -21.77 -13.29
CA PHE A 224 -1.65 -21.25 -12.84
C PHE A 224 -1.79 -20.18 -11.74
N VAL A 225 -3.01 -19.70 -11.47
CA VAL A 225 -3.25 -18.66 -10.46
C VAL A 225 -3.00 -19.23 -9.07
N GLN A 226 -2.16 -18.55 -8.29
CA GLN A 226 -1.79 -18.96 -6.93
C GLN A 226 -2.63 -18.30 -5.84
N GLY A 227 -3.29 -17.18 -6.15
CA GLY A 227 -4.21 -16.51 -5.22
C GLY A 227 -5.53 -17.26 -5.04
N VAL A 228 -6.32 -16.85 -4.05
CA VAL A 228 -7.61 -17.46 -3.70
C VAL A 228 -8.73 -16.42 -3.86
N SER A 229 -9.86 -16.80 -4.45
CA SER A 229 -11.02 -15.89 -4.54
C SER A 229 -11.50 -15.44 -3.15
N LEU A 230 -11.59 -14.13 -2.95
CA LEU A 230 -12.09 -13.46 -1.75
C LEU A 230 -13.62 -13.45 -1.67
N LYS A 231 -14.34 -14.03 -2.64
CA LYS A 231 -15.82 -14.00 -2.69
C LYS A 231 -16.47 -14.46 -1.38
N LYS A 232 -15.93 -15.52 -0.75
CA LYS A 232 -16.43 -15.99 0.56
C LYS A 232 -16.33 -14.92 1.64
N ILE A 233 -15.23 -14.16 1.66
CA ILE A 233 -15.02 -13.05 2.61
C ILE A 233 -15.95 -11.88 2.26
N LEU A 234 -16.14 -11.56 0.98
CA LEU A 234 -17.09 -10.52 0.53
C LEU A 234 -18.55 -10.84 0.90
N GLU A 235 -18.91 -12.13 0.97
CA GLU A 235 -20.24 -12.59 1.41
C GLU A 235 -20.37 -12.72 2.93
N LYS A 236 -19.26 -13.05 3.62
CA LYS A 236 -19.18 -13.27 5.07
C LYS A 236 -17.86 -12.69 5.61
N PRO A 237 -17.83 -11.41 6.02
CA PRO A 237 -16.60 -10.70 6.40
C PRO A 237 -15.89 -11.26 7.64
N ASP A 238 -16.52 -12.13 8.41
CA ASP A 238 -15.99 -12.80 9.60
C ASP A 238 -15.23 -14.10 9.29
N VAL A 239 -15.25 -14.57 8.04
CA VAL A 239 -14.49 -15.75 7.60
C VAL A 239 -12.99 -15.49 7.70
N THR A 240 -12.26 -16.44 8.27
CA THR A 240 -10.79 -16.42 8.28
C THR A 240 -10.24 -16.47 6.86
N GLY A 241 -9.28 -15.60 6.56
CA GLY A 241 -8.51 -15.65 5.32
C GLY A 241 -7.43 -16.72 5.34
N HIS A 242 -6.28 -16.43 4.76
CA HIS A 242 -5.14 -17.35 4.73
C HIS A 242 -3.82 -16.64 5.03
N PRO A 243 -2.75 -17.37 5.41
CA PRO A 243 -1.44 -16.76 5.59
C PRO A 243 -0.94 -16.08 4.30
N ALA A 244 -0.33 -14.91 4.46
CA ALA A 244 0.27 -14.11 3.40
C ALA A 244 1.79 -14.23 3.37
N ILE A 245 2.39 -14.19 2.19
CA ILE A 245 3.84 -14.29 1.98
C ILE A 245 4.39 -13.04 1.33
N ALA A 246 5.60 -12.67 1.73
CA ALA A 246 6.45 -11.78 0.96
C ALA A 246 7.90 -12.21 1.04
N TYR A 247 8.74 -11.58 0.24
CA TYR A 247 10.18 -11.82 0.24
C TYR A 247 10.95 -10.55 -0.07
N LYS A 248 12.19 -10.51 0.38
CA LYS A 248 13.14 -9.46 0.04
C LYS A 248 14.55 -10.01 0.03
N ASN A 249 15.24 -9.88 -1.10
CA ASN A 249 16.62 -10.33 -1.28
C ASN A 249 16.83 -11.78 -0.81
N ASN A 250 17.37 -11.94 0.40
CA ASN A 250 17.77 -13.21 1.00
C ASN A 250 16.87 -13.61 2.18
N ALA A 251 15.62 -13.14 2.22
CA ALA A 251 14.67 -13.49 3.27
C ALA A 251 13.24 -13.65 2.74
N TRP A 252 12.51 -14.57 3.35
CA TRP A 252 11.08 -14.83 3.11
C TRP A 252 10.32 -14.67 4.41
N THR A 253 9.10 -14.16 4.33
CA THR A 253 8.25 -13.93 5.48
C THR A 253 6.87 -14.54 5.28
N LEU A 254 6.26 -15.02 6.36
CA LEU A 254 4.90 -15.55 6.41
C LEU A 254 4.15 -14.83 7.53
N ARG A 255 3.04 -14.18 7.18
CA ARG A 255 2.13 -13.51 8.12
C ARG A 255 0.89 -14.37 8.33
N THR A 256 0.65 -14.82 9.56
CA THR A 256 -0.60 -15.48 9.97
C THR A 256 -1.55 -14.44 10.58
N THR A 257 -2.61 -14.85 11.29
CA THR A 257 -3.44 -13.91 12.06
C THR A 257 -2.67 -13.36 13.28
N THR A 258 -1.89 -14.21 13.94
CA THR A 258 -1.26 -13.90 15.24
C THR A 258 0.21 -13.58 15.16
N HIS A 259 0.95 -14.15 14.20
CA HIS A 259 2.42 -14.02 14.14
C HIS A 259 2.91 -13.66 12.74
N ARG A 260 4.16 -13.21 12.68
CA ARG A 260 4.96 -13.13 11.45
C ARG A 260 6.29 -13.82 11.69
N ILE A 261 6.65 -14.77 10.83
CA ILE A 261 7.98 -15.37 10.80
C ILE A 261 8.74 -14.85 9.59
N THR A 262 10.02 -14.49 9.77
CA THR A 262 10.95 -14.18 8.67
C THR A 262 12.15 -15.11 8.74
N ILE A 263 12.43 -15.82 7.66
CA ILE A 263 13.58 -16.74 7.53
C ILE A 263 14.60 -16.12 6.59
N HIS A 264 15.81 -15.92 7.09
CA HIS A 264 16.95 -15.47 6.30
C HIS A 264 17.66 -16.67 5.66
N LYS A 265 18.30 -16.44 4.52
CA LYS A 265 19.03 -17.46 3.75
C LYS A 265 20.16 -18.14 4.54
N ASP A 266 20.71 -17.47 5.55
CA ASP A 266 21.73 -18.02 6.45
C ASP A 266 21.14 -18.77 7.66
N GLY A 267 19.82 -18.98 7.69
CA GLY A 267 19.12 -19.70 8.74
C GLY A 267 18.73 -18.84 9.94
N PHE A 268 19.07 -17.55 9.97
CA PHE A 268 18.57 -16.66 11.03
C PHE A 268 17.04 -16.50 10.93
N VAL A 269 16.37 -16.52 12.08
CA VAL A 269 14.91 -16.45 12.16
C VAL A 269 14.48 -15.25 13.00
N GLU A 270 13.53 -14.50 12.46
CA GLU A 270 12.73 -13.53 13.20
C GLU A 270 11.33 -14.14 13.42
N LEU A 271 10.80 -14.04 14.63
CA LEU A 271 9.39 -14.34 14.92
C LEU A 271 8.83 -13.18 15.73
N TYR A 272 7.72 -12.62 15.26
CA TYR A 272 7.04 -11.48 15.87
C TYR A 272 5.61 -11.84 16.25
N ASP A 273 5.20 -11.52 17.48
CA ASP A 273 3.83 -11.70 17.96
C ASP A 273 3.01 -10.42 17.71
N HIS A 274 2.10 -10.46 16.74
CA HIS A 274 1.23 -9.33 16.39
C HIS A 274 0.06 -9.14 17.35
N MET A 275 -0.12 -10.03 18.33
CA MET A 275 -1.07 -9.88 19.42
C MET A 275 -0.46 -9.14 20.62
N SER A 276 0.86 -9.05 20.69
CA SER A 276 1.59 -8.33 21.73
C SER A 276 1.57 -6.81 21.53
N ALA A 277 1.90 -6.06 22.58
CA ALA A 277 2.05 -4.61 22.50
C ALA A 277 3.35 -4.19 21.80
N GLU A 278 4.34 -5.06 21.80
CA GLU A 278 5.67 -4.89 21.24
C GLU A 278 5.69 -5.16 19.72
N LYS A 279 4.81 -6.04 19.23
CA LYS A 279 4.71 -6.40 17.81
C LYS A 279 6.08 -6.77 17.22
N GLU A 280 6.51 -6.06 16.18
CA GLU A 280 7.73 -6.33 15.43
C GLU A 280 8.98 -5.66 16.03
N THR A 281 8.88 -5.08 17.24
CA THR A 281 10.08 -4.56 17.94
C THR A 281 10.85 -5.64 18.68
N GLN A 282 10.26 -6.80 18.92
CA GLN A 282 10.87 -7.87 19.71
C GLN A 282 10.83 -9.19 18.97
N ASN A 283 12.00 -9.70 18.59
CA ASN A 283 12.13 -11.04 18.04
C ASN A 283 11.98 -12.08 19.16
N VAL A 284 10.87 -12.83 19.14
CA VAL A 284 10.52 -13.86 20.12
C VAL A 284 10.88 -15.30 19.68
N ALA A 285 11.65 -15.47 18.59
CA ALA A 285 11.93 -16.79 18.03
C ALA A 285 12.59 -17.76 19.02
N LYS A 286 13.45 -17.26 19.92
CA LYS A 286 14.15 -18.10 20.91
C LYS A 286 13.21 -18.65 21.99
N GLN A 287 12.11 -17.96 22.26
CA GLN A 287 11.12 -18.35 23.27
C GLN A 287 10.08 -19.33 22.73
N HIS A 288 9.95 -19.45 21.40
CA HIS A 288 8.87 -20.20 20.75
C HIS A 288 9.42 -21.17 19.67
N ALA A 289 10.36 -22.04 20.06
CA ALA A 289 11.02 -22.95 19.12
C ALA A 289 10.05 -23.87 18.35
N ASP A 290 9.05 -24.43 19.01
CA ASP A 290 8.07 -25.32 18.36
C ASP A 290 7.24 -24.58 17.30
N LEU A 291 6.80 -23.36 17.61
CA LEU A 291 6.06 -22.51 16.67
C LEU A 291 6.93 -22.08 15.48
N VAL A 292 8.22 -21.83 15.72
CA VAL A 292 9.17 -21.54 14.63
C VAL A 292 9.22 -22.69 13.65
N GLU A 293 9.36 -23.95 14.11
CA GLU A 293 9.42 -25.11 13.22
C GLU A 293 8.09 -25.35 12.49
N GLU A 294 6.95 -25.14 13.16
CA GLU A 294 5.62 -25.18 12.52
C GLU A 294 5.52 -24.17 11.37
N LEU A 295 5.79 -22.88 11.64
CA LEU A 295 5.63 -21.83 10.63
C LEU A 295 6.68 -21.91 9.52
N LYS A 296 7.88 -22.44 9.81
CA LYS A 296 8.87 -22.78 8.78
C LYS A 296 8.33 -23.81 7.80
N SER A 297 7.70 -24.88 8.30
CA SER A 297 7.09 -25.91 7.45
C SER A 297 6.02 -25.31 6.54
N VAL A 298 5.15 -24.44 7.08
CA VAL A 298 4.10 -23.75 6.30
C VAL A 298 4.70 -22.85 5.23
N LEU A 299 5.71 -22.04 5.57
CA LEU A 299 6.37 -21.16 4.61
C LEU A 299 7.06 -21.96 3.50
N ASN A 300 7.79 -23.03 3.85
CA ASN A 300 8.48 -23.89 2.88
C ASN A 300 7.50 -24.56 1.90
N ALA A 301 6.34 -25.02 2.38
CA ALA A 301 5.32 -25.62 1.53
C ALA A 301 4.71 -24.64 0.51
N LYS A 302 4.71 -23.33 0.81
CA LYS A 302 4.17 -22.29 -0.08
C LYS A 302 5.19 -21.73 -1.08
N ILE A 303 6.50 -21.86 -0.82
CA ILE A 303 7.55 -21.38 -1.73
C ILE A 303 8.03 -22.44 -2.74
N GLN A 304 7.56 -23.69 -2.60
CA GLN A 304 7.78 -24.78 -3.58
C GLN A 304 6.82 -24.67 -4.75
#